data_AF-A0A258D9W8-F1
#
_entry.id   AF-A0A258D9W8-F1
#
_cell.length_a   1.000
_cell.length_b   1.000
_cell.length_c   1.000
_cell.angle_alpha   90.00
_cell.angle_beta   90.00
_cell.angle_gamma   90.00
#
_symmetry.space_group_name_H-M   'P 1'
#
loop_
_entity.id
_entity.type
_entity.pdbx_description
1 polymer ?
#
loop_
_entity_poly.entity_id
_entity_poly.type
_entity_poly.pdbx_seq_one_letter_code
_entity_poly.pdbx_strand_id
1 'polypeptide(L)'
;MKGLISLFLGLFVACIGLDNPAGIPRFTLGNTDLMSGVDFIPAMIGLFAVSEVLRAMVSGAPDWEVKQTSIGNPLRGWGRMLVKYWPQQVRGNITGTAIGILPGAGADIAAWVSYAMSRKFSKTPEKFGTGHVEGIIESTSSNNAALAGAWVPALVFGIPGDSITAIVIGVLYLKGLNPGPTLFLNNPESIYAVFIIFILANLAMIPLGLAALKAGTTLLKAPRRLMMPVILLFCIVGAYAVNNSVYGIVLMLIFGVLGFLMEEHGVPIAPCVLGIVLGKMLEEAFVTSMIKADGHLLGFFERPVAAGLGVVTLLVMLLPLWSAWRARVRQPA
;
A
#
# COMPACT_ATOMS: atom_id res chain seq x y z
N MET A 1 2.40 3.54 -22.44
CA MET A 1 2.36 2.10 -22.80
C MET A 1 3.08 1.22 -21.77
N LYS A 2 4.37 1.42 -21.48
CA LYS A 2 5.10 0.61 -20.47
C LYS A 2 4.43 0.55 -19.08
N GLY A 3 3.87 1.67 -18.61
CA GLY A 3 3.12 1.69 -17.34
C GLY A 3 1.80 0.91 -17.36
N LEU A 4 1.11 0.84 -18.51
CA LEU A 4 -0.11 0.02 -18.65
C LEU A 4 0.23 -1.46 -18.68
N ILE A 5 1.29 -1.85 -19.40
CA ILE A 5 1.77 -3.24 -19.43
C ILE A 5 2.13 -3.69 -18.00
N SER A 6 2.85 -2.85 -17.26
CA SER A 6 3.17 -3.10 -15.85
C SER A 6 1.91 -3.27 -15.00
N LEU A 7 0.93 -2.38 -15.13
CA LEU A 7 -0.34 -2.47 -14.41
C LEU A 7 -1.12 -3.76 -14.75
N PHE A 8 -1.26 -4.10 -16.03
CA PHE A 8 -1.97 -5.31 -16.46
C PHE A 8 -1.25 -6.59 -16.02
N LEU A 9 0.09 -6.58 -15.98
CA LEU A 9 0.86 -7.69 -15.43
C LEU A 9 0.55 -7.87 -13.94
N GLY A 10 0.50 -6.77 -13.19
CA GLY A 10 0.12 -6.82 -11.77
C GLY A 10 -1.31 -7.30 -11.55
N LEU A 11 -2.27 -6.81 -12.35
CA LEU A 11 -3.66 -7.27 -12.31
C LEU A 11 -3.78 -8.76 -12.66
N PHE A 12 -3.03 -9.24 -13.64
CA PHE A 12 -3.00 -10.66 -14.00
C PHE A 12 -2.51 -11.51 -12.83
N VAL A 13 -1.46 -11.08 -12.14
CA VAL A 13 -0.93 -11.73 -10.95
C VAL A 13 -1.98 -11.77 -9.82
N ALA A 14 -2.75 -10.70 -9.64
CA ALA A 14 -3.81 -10.65 -8.63
C ALA A 14 -4.93 -11.68 -8.86
N CYS A 15 -5.17 -12.08 -10.10
CA CYS A 15 -6.19 -13.07 -10.46
C CYS A 15 -5.74 -14.53 -10.24
N ILE A 16 -4.47 -14.78 -9.88
CA ILE A 16 -3.96 -16.12 -9.60
C ILE A 16 -4.44 -16.57 -8.23
N GLY A 17 -5.05 -17.75 -8.16
CA GLY A 17 -5.52 -18.36 -6.92
C GLY A 17 -6.98 -18.75 -6.95
N LEU A 18 -7.55 -18.95 -5.77
CA LEU A 18 -8.97 -19.24 -5.62
C LEU A 18 -9.80 -17.97 -5.80
N ASP A 19 -10.83 -18.09 -6.63
CA ASP A 19 -11.85 -17.06 -6.82
C ASP A 19 -12.69 -16.88 -5.54
N ASN A 20 -12.77 -15.66 -5.02
CA ASN A 20 -13.62 -15.35 -3.87
C ASN A 20 -14.98 -14.80 -4.36
N PRO A 21 -16.14 -15.42 -4.03
CA PRO A 21 -16.36 -16.52 -3.07
C PRO A 21 -16.61 -17.90 -3.71
N ALA A 22 -16.51 -18.04 -5.04
CA ALA A 22 -16.86 -19.28 -5.74
C ALA A 22 -15.92 -20.46 -5.46
N GLY A 23 -14.71 -20.21 -4.95
CA GLY A 23 -13.71 -21.24 -4.62
C GLY A 23 -13.14 -21.96 -5.84
N ILE A 24 -13.23 -21.35 -7.03
CA ILE A 24 -12.73 -21.95 -8.27
C ILE A 24 -11.26 -21.56 -8.46
N PRO A 25 -10.34 -22.53 -8.65
CA PRO A 25 -8.93 -22.22 -8.88
C PRO A 25 -8.72 -21.62 -10.27
N ARG A 26 -8.07 -20.44 -10.31
CA ARG A 26 -7.71 -19.71 -11.53
C ARG A 26 -6.20 -19.62 -11.66
N PHE A 27 -5.66 -20.00 -12.81
CA PHE A 27 -4.22 -19.93 -13.12
C PHE A 27 -3.31 -20.67 -12.12
N THR A 28 -3.83 -21.65 -11.38
CA THR A 28 -3.05 -22.42 -10.39
C THR A 28 -2.18 -23.49 -11.02
N LEU A 29 -2.40 -23.82 -12.30
CA LEU A 29 -1.63 -24.81 -13.07
C LEU A 29 -1.54 -26.19 -12.38
N GLY A 30 -2.52 -26.52 -11.54
CA GLY A 30 -2.54 -27.77 -10.76
C GLY A 30 -1.66 -27.77 -9.50
N ASN A 31 -0.98 -26.65 -9.19
CA ASN A 31 -0.20 -26.51 -7.96
C ASN A 31 -1.10 -26.06 -6.79
N THR A 32 -1.05 -26.79 -5.68
CA THR A 32 -1.78 -26.49 -4.45
C THR A 32 -1.34 -25.18 -3.80
N ASP A 33 -0.06 -24.82 -3.89
CA ASP A 33 0.46 -23.58 -3.29
C ASP A 33 -0.07 -22.34 -4.01
N LEU A 34 -0.27 -22.44 -5.34
CA LEU A 34 -0.87 -21.37 -6.14
C LEU A 34 -2.35 -21.17 -5.85
N MET A 35 -3.03 -22.11 -5.17
CA MET A 35 -4.45 -21.94 -4.79
C MET A 35 -4.63 -20.81 -3.78
N SER A 36 -3.65 -20.60 -2.89
CA SER A 36 -3.61 -19.44 -1.97
C SER A 36 -3.39 -18.11 -2.70
N GLY A 37 -3.03 -18.17 -3.98
CA GLY A 37 -2.73 -17.03 -4.82
C GLY A 37 -1.33 -16.48 -4.62
N VAL A 38 -1.11 -15.24 -5.05
CA VAL A 38 0.16 -14.54 -4.87
C VAL A 38 0.04 -13.55 -3.73
N ASP A 39 0.74 -13.81 -2.63
CA ASP A 39 0.77 -12.90 -1.51
C ASP A 39 1.48 -11.60 -1.88
N PHE A 40 0.85 -10.48 -1.51
CA PHE A 40 1.35 -9.15 -1.82
C PHE A 40 2.74 -8.90 -1.21
N ILE A 41 2.96 -9.28 0.05
CA ILE A 41 4.20 -8.97 0.77
C ILE A 41 5.41 -9.66 0.11
N PRO A 42 5.45 -10.98 -0.12
CA PRO A 42 6.53 -11.62 -0.87
C PRO A 42 6.74 -11.06 -2.27
N ALA A 43 5.66 -10.79 -3.02
CA ALA A 43 5.76 -10.23 -4.36
C ALA A 43 6.39 -8.83 -4.35
N MET A 44 6.03 -7.97 -3.39
CA MET A 44 6.60 -6.64 -3.21
C MET A 44 8.08 -6.70 -2.81
N ILE A 45 8.43 -7.59 -1.87
CA ILE A 45 9.83 -7.82 -1.47
C ILE A 45 10.65 -8.26 -2.69
N GLY A 46 10.13 -9.16 -3.50
CA GLY A 46 10.75 -9.57 -4.76
C GLY A 46 10.96 -8.38 -5.69
N LEU A 47 9.88 -7.73 -6.08
CA LEU A 47 9.86 -6.65 -7.07
C LEU A 47 10.77 -5.46 -6.71
N PHE A 48 10.91 -5.10 -5.44
CA PHE A 48 11.73 -3.94 -5.04
C PHE A 48 13.07 -4.29 -4.41
N ALA A 49 13.12 -5.25 -3.48
CA ALA A 49 14.33 -5.50 -2.71
C ALA A 49 15.24 -6.51 -3.41
N VAL A 50 14.68 -7.64 -3.87
CA VAL A 50 15.48 -8.69 -4.53
C VAL A 50 15.96 -8.21 -5.90
N SER A 51 15.13 -7.49 -6.66
CA SER A 51 15.52 -6.87 -7.93
C SER A 51 16.71 -5.91 -7.78
N GLU A 52 16.72 -5.06 -6.75
CA GLU A 52 17.82 -4.15 -6.44
C GLU A 52 19.08 -4.90 -5.99
N VAL A 53 18.93 -5.98 -5.21
CA VAL A 53 20.07 -6.85 -4.84
C VAL A 53 20.69 -7.48 -6.09
N LEU A 54 19.88 -8.04 -6.99
CA LEU A 54 20.36 -8.63 -8.25
C LEU A 54 21.08 -7.57 -9.11
N ARG A 55 20.48 -6.39 -9.27
CA ARG A 55 21.08 -5.25 -9.98
C ARG A 55 22.42 -4.83 -9.36
N ALA A 56 22.48 -4.73 -8.04
CA ALA A 56 23.69 -4.37 -7.32
C ALA A 56 24.84 -5.36 -7.58
N MET A 57 24.52 -6.66 -7.66
CA MET A 57 25.51 -7.69 -7.97
C MET A 57 25.98 -7.64 -9.43
N VAL A 58 25.06 -7.44 -10.38
CA VAL A 58 25.39 -7.40 -11.83
C VAL A 58 26.19 -6.15 -12.20
N SER A 59 25.82 -4.99 -11.65
CA SER A 59 26.46 -3.71 -11.98
C SER A 59 27.84 -3.52 -11.33
N GLY A 60 28.25 -4.40 -10.40
CA GLY A 60 29.50 -4.25 -9.65
C GLY A 60 29.60 -2.91 -8.91
N ALA A 61 28.45 -2.33 -8.55
CA ALA A 61 28.36 -0.93 -8.20
C ALA A 61 29.29 -0.55 -7.04
N PRO A 62 30.00 0.58 -7.13
CA PRO A 62 30.89 1.04 -6.06
C PRO A 62 30.13 1.18 -4.73
N ASP A 63 30.89 1.10 -3.63
CA ASP A 63 30.36 1.40 -2.30
C ASP A 63 29.60 2.72 -2.32
N TRP A 64 28.53 2.81 -1.53
CA TRP A 64 27.70 4.01 -1.49
C TRP A 64 28.57 5.23 -1.25
N GLU A 65 28.56 6.20 -2.18
CA GLU A 65 29.04 7.56 -1.91
C GLU A 65 28.04 8.22 -0.96
N VAL A 66 27.98 7.75 0.28
CA VAL A 66 27.28 8.46 1.34
C VAL A 66 28.12 9.70 1.60
N LYS A 67 27.74 10.83 0.99
CA LYS A 67 28.19 12.14 1.48
C LYS A 67 27.90 12.12 2.97
N GLN A 68 28.95 12.06 3.77
CA GLN A 68 28.86 12.10 5.23
C GLN A 68 28.42 13.50 5.65
N THR A 69 27.16 13.85 5.36
CA THR A 69 26.53 14.98 6.01
C THR A 69 26.33 14.57 7.45
N SER A 70 27.01 15.28 8.35
CA SER A 70 26.66 15.32 9.77
C SER A 70 25.14 15.46 9.88
N ILE A 71 24.50 14.40 10.38
CA ILE A 71 23.08 14.43 10.69
C ILE A 71 22.98 15.31 11.93
N GLY A 72 22.59 16.56 11.73
CA GLY A 72 22.24 17.47 12.82
C GLY A 72 21.03 16.96 13.60
N ASN A 73 20.52 17.77 14.53
CA ASN A 73 19.32 17.41 15.29
C ASN A 73 18.15 17.06 14.33
N PRO A 74 17.60 15.82 14.35
CA PRO A 74 16.52 15.37 13.47
C PRO A 74 15.25 16.21 13.57
N LEU A 75 15.04 16.88 14.70
CA LEU A 75 13.91 17.77 14.95
C LEU A 75 14.11 19.18 14.36
N ARG A 76 15.33 19.49 13.89
CA ARG A 76 15.68 20.81 13.38
C ARG A 76 14.97 21.05 12.05
N GLY A 77 14.06 22.01 12.03
CA GLY A 77 13.29 22.38 10.83
C GLY A 77 11.95 21.67 10.69
N TRP A 78 11.56 20.81 11.64
CA TRP A 78 10.25 20.16 11.64
C TRP A 78 9.10 21.17 11.58
N GLY A 79 9.14 22.23 12.38
CA GLY A 79 8.12 23.30 12.35
C GLY A 79 8.03 24.02 11.00
N ARG A 80 9.17 24.25 10.33
CA ARG A 80 9.19 24.87 9.00
C ARG A 80 8.61 23.93 7.93
N MET A 81 8.87 22.63 8.03
CA MET A 81 8.27 21.62 7.16
C MET A 81 6.76 21.54 7.34
N LEU A 82 6.29 21.57 8.60
CA LEU A 82 4.87 21.59 8.96
C LEU A 82 4.12 22.74 8.27
N VAL A 83 4.67 23.95 8.33
CA VAL A 83 4.06 25.13 7.71
C VAL A 83 4.17 25.08 6.18
N LYS A 84 5.33 24.70 5.65
CA LYS A 84 5.59 24.70 4.20
C LYS A 84 4.73 23.67 3.45
N TYR A 85 4.51 22.50 4.04
CA TYR A 85 3.80 21.37 3.40
C TYR A 85 2.45 21.08 4.08
N TRP A 86 1.84 22.07 4.75
CA TRP A 86 0.53 21.91 5.38
C TRP A 86 -0.57 21.43 4.41
N PRO A 87 -0.64 21.91 3.13
CA PRO A 87 -1.70 21.46 2.23
C PRO A 87 -1.56 19.99 1.87
N GLN A 88 -0.32 19.52 1.68
CA GLN A 88 -0.03 18.12 1.37
C GLN A 88 -0.28 17.22 2.57
N GLN A 89 0.03 17.66 3.79
CA GLN A 89 -0.32 16.92 5.02
C GLN A 89 -1.83 16.76 5.17
N VAL A 90 -2.59 17.84 5.00
CA VAL A 90 -4.05 17.78 5.11
C VAL A 90 -4.66 16.91 4.02
N ARG A 91 -4.20 17.06 2.77
CA ARG A 91 -4.64 16.21 1.67
C ARG A 91 -4.30 14.74 1.91
N GLY A 92 -3.08 14.46 2.37
CA GLY A 92 -2.63 13.12 2.76
C GLY A 92 -3.51 12.54 3.86
N ASN A 93 -3.75 13.27 4.94
CA ASN A 93 -4.60 12.83 6.05
C ASN A 93 -6.04 12.55 5.60
N ILE A 94 -6.66 13.43 4.81
CA ILE A 94 -8.03 13.23 4.32
C ILE A 94 -8.08 11.98 3.42
N THR A 95 -7.12 11.85 2.49
CA THR A 95 -7.04 10.71 1.58
C THR A 95 -6.83 9.41 2.37
N GLY A 96 -5.94 9.46 3.36
CA GLY A 96 -5.63 8.34 4.24
C GLY A 96 -6.82 7.89 5.04
N THR A 97 -7.49 8.80 5.75
CA THR A 97 -8.70 8.48 6.50
C THR A 97 -9.81 7.94 5.59
N ALA A 98 -10.02 8.56 4.41
CA ALA A 98 -11.04 8.10 3.47
C ALA A 98 -10.78 6.68 2.97
N ILE A 99 -9.53 6.35 2.64
CA ILE A 99 -9.14 5.00 2.22
C ILE A 99 -9.19 4.04 3.41
N GLY A 100 -8.73 4.44 4.60
CA GLY A 100 -8.73 3.60 5.79
C GLY A 100 -10.13 3.18 6.23
N ILE A 101 -11.15 4.02 6.04
CA ILE A 101 -12.55 3.66 6.33
C ILE A 101 -13.05 2.52 5.40
N LEU A 102 -12.45 2.36 4.23
CA LEU A 102 -12.83 1.29 3.29
C LEU A 102 -12.29 -0.05 3.80
N PRO A 103 -13.17 -1.05 4.04
CA PRO A 103 -12.75 -2.38 4.43
C PRO A 103 -11.77 -3.00 3.43
N GLY A 104 -10.70 -3.60 3.95
CA GLY A 104 -9.69 -4.30 3.16
C GLY A 104 -8.69 -3.40 2.41
N ALA A 105 -8.82 -2.06 2.45
CA ALA A 105 -7.92 -1.16 1.73
C ALA A 105 -6.54 -1.01 2.39
N GLY A 106 -6.53 -0.91 3.71
CA GLY A 106 -5.31 -0.76 4.48
C GLY A 106 -4.46 0.48 4.18
N ALA A 107 -3.42 0.62 4.99
CA ALA A 107 -2.61 1.83 5.04
C ALA A 107 -1.59 1.93 3.87
N ASP A 108 -1.15 0.78 3.34
CA ASP A 108 -0.22 0.72 2.21
C ASP A 108 -0.80 1.35 0.94
N ILE A 109 -2.08 1.05 0.64
CA ILE A 109 -2.78 1.63 -0.51
C ILE A 109 -2.94 3.13 -0.33
N ALA A 110 -3.30 3.55 0.88
CA ALA A 110 -3.42 4.96 1.21
C ALA A 110 -2.12 5.72 0.96
N ALA A 111 -0.98 5.14 1.32
CA ALA A 111 0.35 5.72 1.08
C ALA A 111 0.66 5.83 -0.43
N TRP A 112 0.36 4.79 -1.22
CA TRP A 112 0.64 4.81 -2.66
C TRP A 112 -0.29 5.73 -3.46
N VAL A 113 -1.59 5.72 -3.16
CA VAL A 113 -2.57 6.61 -3.81
C VAL A 113 -2.22 8.06 -3.52
N SER A 114 -1.95 8.38 -2.25
CA SER A 114 -1.53 9.74 -1.87
C SER A 114 -0.18 10.14 -2.47
N TYR A 115 0.79 9.23 -2.62
CA TYR A 115 2.03 9.49 -3.36
C TYR A 115 1.77 9.84 -4.82
N ALA A 116 0.89 9.09 -5.50
CA ALA A 116 0.53 9.35 -6.89
C ALA A 116 -0.23 10.68 -7.05
N MET A 117 -1.13 11.00 -6.11
CA MET A 117 -1.81 12.30 -6.03
C MET A 117 -0.81 13.43 -5.81
N SER A 118 0.13 13.26 -4.87
CA SER A 118 1.19 14.21 -4.59
C SER A 118 1.98 14.55 -5.84
N ARG A 119 2.44 13.53 -6.58
CA ARG A 119 3.16 13.72 -7.84
C ARG A 119 2.33 14.47 -8.88
N LYS A 120 1.04 14.17 -8.99
CA LYS A 120 0.14 14.80 -9.97
C LYS A 120 -0.12 16.27 -9.67
N PHE A 121 -0.23 16.64 -8.40
CA PHE A 121 -0.52 18.01 -7.97
C PHE A 121 0.72 18.84 -7.62
N SER A 122 1.90 18.23 -7.59
CA SER A 122 3.14 18.94 -7.30
C SER A 122 3.52 19.88 -8.45
N LYS A 123 4.16 21.00 -8.09
CA LYS A 123 4.78 21.93 -9.05
C LYS A 123 6.09 21.39 -9.63
N THR A 124 6.66 20.36 -9.02
CA THR A 124 7.94 19.75 -9.43
C THR A 124 7.82 18.21 -9.49
N PRO A 125 6.97 17.66 -10.38
CA PRO A 125 6.76 16.22 -10.51
C PRO A 125 8.04 15.44 -10.87
N GLU A 126 9.01 16.08 -11.52
CA GLU A 126 10.30 15.52 -11.93
C GLU A 126 11.21 15.11 -10.77
N LYS A 127 10.96 15.63 -9.55
CA LYS A 127 11.74 15.28 -8.36
C LYS A 127 11.23 14.02 -7.65
N PHE A 128 10.07 13.50 -8.05
CA PHE A 128 9.52 12.29 -7.45
C PHE A 128 10.35 11.07 -7.88
N GLY A 129 10.70 10.23 -6.90
CA GLY A 129 11.64 9.11 -7.06
C GLY A 129 13.06 9.42 -6.59
N THR A 130 13.43 10.69 -6.37
CA THR A 130 14.77 11.08 -5.86
C THR A 130 14.76 11.42 -4.37
N GLY A 131 13.74 11.00 -3.63
CA GLY A 131 13.55 11.37 -2.21
C GLY A 131 12.95 12.77 -1.99
N HIS A 132 12.16 13.27 -2.95
CA HIS A 132 11.48 14.58 -2.79
C HIS A 132 10.55 14.60 -1.59
N VAL A 133 10.75 15.59 -0.72
CA VAL A 133 10.12 15.71 0.61
C VAL A 133 8.59 15.75 0.53
N GLU A 134 8.03 16.37 -0.51
CA GLU A 134 6.58 16.51 -0.68
C GLU A 134 5.86 15.16 -0.75
N GLY A 135 6.39 14.22 -1.55
CA GLY A 135 5.82 12.89 -1.68
C GLY A 135 5.96 12.06 -0.41
N ILE A 136 7.05 12.24 0.34
CA ILE A 136 7.29 11.55 1.61
C ILE A 136 6.30 12.04 2.67
N ILE A 137 6.14 13.35 2.83
CA ILE A 137 5.24 13.93 3.83
C ILE A 137 3.79 13.49 3.54
N GLU A 138 3.34 13.59 2.30
CA GLU A 138 1.96 13.26 1.96
C GLU A 138 1.65 11.77 2.13
N SER A 139 2.55 10.90 1.67
CA SER A 139 2.38 9.44 1.80
C SER A 139 2.45 8.97 3.25
N THR A 140 3.36 9.53 4.05
CA THR A 140 3.49 9.19 5.48
C THR A 140 2.32 9.71 6.30
N SER A 141 1.83 10.92 6.02
CA SER A 141 0.59 11.45 6.60
C SER A 141 -0.61 10.57 6.26
N SER A 142 -0.76 10.18 4.99
CA SER A 142 -1.84 9.29 4.54
C SER A 142 -1.79 7.92 5.21
N ASN A 143 -0.61 7.29 5.27
CA ASN A 143 -0.40 6.01 5.93
C ASN A 143 -0.86 6.06 7.40
N ASN A 144 -0.42 7.10 8.14
CA ASN A 144 -0.75 7.22 9.56
C ASN A 144 -2.24 7.53 9.79
N ALA A 145 -2.85 8.33 8.92
CA ALA A 145 -4.28 8.63 8.98
C ALA A 145 -5.15 7.42 8.61
N ALA A 146 -4.72 6.60 7.65
CA ALA A 146 -5.43 5.39 7.24
C ALA A 146 -5.52 4.35 8.35
N LEU A 147 -4.44 4.17 9.13
CA LEU A 147 -4.47 3.32 10.32
C LEU A 147 -5.56 3.73 11.30
N ALA A 148 -5.73 5.04 11.57
CA ALA A 148 -6.82 5.52 12.42
C ALA A 148 -8.20 5.32 11.75
N GLY A 149 -8.30 5.52 10.43
CA GLY A 149 -9.52 5.30 9.67
C GLY A 149 -10.01 3.86 9.68
N ALA A 150 -9.09 2.88 9.63
CA ALA A 150 -9.38 1.45 9.64
C ALA A 150 -10.11 0.97 10.92
N TRP A 151 -9.98 1.72 12.01
CA TRP A 151 -10.66 1.41 13.27
C TRP A 151 -12.14 1.77 13.29
N VAL A 152 -12.59 2.66 12.40
CA VAL A 152 -14.00 3.05 12.30
C VAL A 152 -14.88 1.83 11.94
N PRO A 153 -14.67 1.13 10.80
CA PRO A 153 -15.45 -0.07 10.50
C PRO A 153 -15.15 -1.23 11.45
N ALA A 154 -13.92 -1.34 11.96
CA ALA A 154 -13.54 -2.42 12.87
C ALA A 154 -14.31 -2.36 14.18
N LEU A 155 -14.42 -1.19 14.81
CA LEU A 155 -15.12 -1.04 16.09
C LEU A 155 -16.64 -1.02 15.93
N VAL A 156 -17.16 -0.40 14.87
CA VAL A 156 -18.61 -0.19 14.69
C VAL A 156 -19.27 -1.39 14.04
N PHE A 157 -18.62 -2.05 13.07
CA PHE A 157 -19.21 -3.14 12.31
C PHE A 157 -18.52 -4.49 12.56
N GLY A 158 -17.41 -4.53 13.29
CA GLY A 158 -16.62 -5.75 13.43
C GLY A 158 -15.96 -6.18 12.12
N ILE A 159 -15.86 -5.28 11.14
CA ILE A 159 -15.27 -5.55 9.83
C ILE A 159 -13.87 -4.95 9.80
N PRO A 160 -12.81 -5.75 9.61
CA PRO A 160 -11.45 -5.23 9.57
C PRO A 160 -11.22 -4.29 8.38
N GLY A 161 -10.53 -3.19 8.64
CA GLY A 161 -10.05 -2.27 7.61
C GLY A 161 -8.80 -2.78 6.88
N ASP A 162 -8.01 -3.63 7.55
CA ASP A 162 -6.78 -4.24 7.07
C ASP A 162 -6.43 -5.52 7.86
N SER A 163 -5.35 -6.19 7.47
CA SER A 163 -4.90 -7.41 8.14
C SER A 163 -4.53 -7.18 9.62
N ILE A 164 -4.03 -5.99 9.98
CA ILE A 164 -3.63 -5.68 11.35
C ILE A 164 -4.88 -5.53 12.23
N THR A 165 -5.89 -4.79 11.78
CA THR A 165 -7.17 -4.63 12.48
C THR A 165 -7.93 -5.95 12.59
N ALA A 166 -7.77 -6.89 11.64
CA ALA A 166 -8.33 -8.24 11.78
C ALA A 166 -7.75 -9.00 12.98
N ILE A 167 -6.42 -8.94 13.16
CA ILE A 167 -5.75 -9.52 14.34
C ILE A 167 -6.27 -8.86 15.62
N VAL A 168 -6.41 -7.53 15.61
CA VAL A 168 -6.88 -6.80 16.79
C VAL A 168 -8.33 -7.13 17.12
N ILE A 169 -9.22 -7.28 16.13
CA ILE A 169 -10.58 -7.79 16.34
C ILE A 169 -10.53 -9.17 17.02
N GLY A 170 -9.64 -10.06 16.59
CA GLY A 170 -9.39 -11.33 17.26
C GLY A 170 -8.98 -11.17 18.72
N VAL A 171 -8.08 -10.24 19.03
CA VAL A 171 -7.68 -9.92 20.42
C VAL A 171 -8.85 -9.36 21.23
N LEU A 172 -9.68 -8.49 20.65
CA LEU A 172 -10.87 -7.95 21.31
C LEU A 172 -11.85 -9.07 21.66
N TYR A 173 -12.10 -10.01 20.73
CA TYR A 173 -12.92 -11.18 20.99
C TYR A 173 -12.34 -12.07 22.11
N LEU A 174 -11.03 -12.31 22.13
CA LEU A 174 -10.35 -13.04 23.22
C LEU A 174 -10.49 -12.34 24.58
N LYS A 175 -10.65 -11.02 24.58
CA LYS A 175 -10.90 -10.20 25.77
C LYS A 175 -12.38 -10.07 26.12
N GLY A 176 -13.28 -10.75 25.40
CA GLY A 176 -14.73 -10.66 25.59
C GLY A 176 -15.34 -9.35 25.08
N LEU A 177 -14.59 -8.55 24.33
CA LEU A 177 -15.05 -7.29 23.74
C LEU A 177 -15.50 -7.58 22.31
N ASN A 178 -16.81 -7.74 22.12
CA ASN A 178 -17.39 -7.94 20.81
C ASN A 178 -17.54 -6.58 20.09
N PRO A 179 -16.79 -6.32 19.01
CA PRO A 179 -16.95 -5.07 18.25
C PRO A 179 -18.35 -4.98 17.66
N GLY A 180 -18.89 -3.77 17.62
CA GLY A 180 -20.27 -3.51 17.22
C GLY A 180 -20.85 -2.28 17.91
N PRO A 181 -22.03 -1.78 17.49
CA PRO A 181 -22.64 -0.61 18.11
C PRO A 181 -22.98 -0.84 19.59
N THR A 182 -23.27 -2.09 19.97
CA THR A 182 -23.53 -2.50 21.35
C THR A 182 -22.31 -2.37 22.25
N LEU A 183 -21.08 -2.41 21.71
CA LEU A 183 -19.85 -2.22 22.50
C LEU A 183 -19.82 -0.82 23.11
N PHE A 184 -20.23 0.18 22.34
CA PHE A 184 -20.33 1.58 22.78
C PHE A 184 -21.43 1.80 23.83
N LEU A 185 -22.48 0.97 23.81
CA LEU A 185 -23.59 1.05 24.76
C LEU A 185 -23.30 0.31 26.07
N ASN A 186 -22.74 -0.89 25.97
CA ASN A 186 -22.63 -1.82 27.09
C ASN A 186 -21.27 -1.78 27.80
N ASN A 187 -20.19 -1.41 27.10
CA ASN A 187 -18.83 -1.33 27.68
C ASN A 187 -18.13 -0.02 27.26
N PRO A 188 -18.70 1.15 27.59
CA PRO A 188 -18.12 2.44 27.20
C PRO A 188 -16.73 2.64 27.83
N GLU A 189 -16.45 2.12 29.02
CA GLU A 189 -15.13 2.25 29.65
C GLU A 189 -14.04 1.53 28.84
N SER A 190 -14.37 0.37 28.27
CA SER A 190 -13.46 -0.40 27.43
C SER A 190 -13.12 0.35 26.13
N ILE A 191 -14.08 1.06 25.53
CA ILE A 191 -13.84 1.92 24.36
C ILE A 191 -12.93 3.11 24.71
N TYR A 192 -13.18 3.78 25.84
CA TYR A 192 -12.31 4.87 26.28
C TYR A 192 -10.88 4.39 26.55
N ALA A 193 -10.72 3.20 27.14
CA ALA A 193 -9.41 2.59 27.33
C ALA A 193 -8.69 2.36 26.00
N VAL A 194 -9.39 1.86 24.96
CA VAL A 194 -8.83 1.73 23.61
C VAL A 194 -8.37 3.08 23.07
N PHE A 195 -9.17 4.14 23.16
CA PHE A 195 -8.78 5.47 22.69
C PHE A 195 -7.59 6.05 23.45
N ILE A 196 -7.53 5.86 24.77
CA ILE A 196 -6.38 6.28 25.59
C ILE A 196 -5.12 5.51 25.16
N ILE A 197 -5.22 4.21 24.96
CA ILE A 197 -4.11 3.38 24.46
C ILE A 197 -3.65 3.90 23.10
N PHE A 198 -4.55 4.29 22.20
CA PHE A 198 -4.21 4.90 20.92
C PHE A 198 -3.40 6.19 21.08
N ILE A 199 -3.82 7.09 21.97
CA ILE A 199 -3.09 8.33 22.24
C ILE A 199 -1.70 8.01 22.82
N LEU A 200 -1.62 7.11 23.79
CA LEU A 200 -0.37 6.70 24.40
C LEU A 200 0.57 6.01 23.39
N ALA A 201 0.04 5.17 22.50
CA ALA A 201 0.80 4.52 21.44
C ALA A 201 1.37 5.55 20.46
N ASN A 202 0.59 6.56 20.06
CA ASN A 202 1.08 7.66 19.21
C ASN A 202 2.19 8.46 19.91
N LEU A 203 2.07 8.72 21.21
CA LEU A 203 3.12 9.39 21.99
C LEU A 203 4.37 8.52 22.09
N ALA A 204 4.23 7.22 22.36
CA ALA A 204 5.33 6.25 22.41
C ALA A 204 6.03 6.07 21.06
N MET A 205 5.31 6.31 19.95
CA MET A 205 5.87 6.26 18.60
C MET A 205 6.96 7.33 18.38
N ILE A 206 6.94 8.45 19.11
CA ILE A 206 7.94 9.52 18.98
C ILE A 206 9.34 9.05 19.39
N PRO A 207 9.59 8.57 20.62
CA PRO A 207 10.91 8.08 21.02
C PRO A 207 11.33 6.83 20.23
N LEU A 208 10.39 5.93 19.91
CA LEU A 208 10.65 4.77 19.06
C LEU A 208 11.10 5.19 17.65
N GLY A 209 10.44 6.18 17.05
CA GLY A 209 10.80 6.74 15.75
C GLY A 209 12.17 7.40 15.76
N LEU A 210 12.52 8.14 16.83
CA LEU A 210 13.85 8.73 17.00
C LEU A 210 14.94 7.66 17.16
N ALA A 211 14.67 6.59 17.91
CA ALA A 211 15.58 5.45 18.04
C ALA A 211 15.77 4.73 16.69
N ALA A 212 14.68 4.50 15.95
CA ALA A 212 14.72 3.90 14.62
C ALA A 212 15.49 4.76 13.62
N LEU A 213 15.35 6.09 13.65
CA LEU A 213 16.14 7.02 12.85
C LEU A 213 17.64 6.88 13.16
N LYS A 214 18.02 6.82 14.43
CA LYS A 214 19.42 6.65 14.84
C LYS A 214 19.99 5.29 14.39
N ALA A 215 19.19 4.23 14.47
CA ALA A 215 19.57 2.91 13.99
C ALA A 215 19.73 2.89 12.46
N GLY A 216 18.75 3.43 11.71
CA GLY A 216 18.76 3.48 10.25
C GLY A 216 19.95 4.28 9.70
N THR A 217 20.30 5.39 10.35
CA THR A 217 21.47 6.20 9.95
C THR A 217 22.81 5.50 10.20
N THR A 218 22.87 4.59 11.16
CA THR A 218 24.04 3.72 11.37
C THR A 218 24.10 2.64 10.30
N LEU A 219 22.96 2.06 9.94
CA LEU A 219 22.84 1.05 8.89
C LEU A 219 23.30 1.58 7.52
N LEU A 220 22.94 2.82 7.18
CA LEU A 220 23.36 3.48 5.94
C LEU A 220 24.87 3.71 5.81
N LYS A 221 25.63 3.66 6.92
CA LYS A 221 27.09 3.79 6.91
C LYS A 221 27.81 2.47 6.64
N ALA A 222 27.11 1.34 6.73
CA ALA A 222 27.71 0.04 6.47
C ALA A 222 28.11 -0.08 4.99
N PRO A 223 29.17 -0.83 4.64
CA PRO A 223 29.55 -1.00 3.24
C PRO A 223 28.48 -1.79 2.49
N ARG A 224 28.26 -1.42 1.22
CA ARG A 224 27.21 -2.01 0.38
C ARG A 224 27.37 -3.52 0.27
N ARG A 225 28.62 -3.99 0.23
CA ARG A 225 29.00 -5.41 0.17
C ARG A 225 28.46 -6.25 1.33
N LEU A 226 28.37 -5.69 2.55
CA LEU A 226 27.80 -6.38 3.71
C LEU A 226 26.29 -6.25 3.76
N MET A 227 25.75 -5.14 3.25
CA MET A 227 24.33 -4.86 3.31
C MET A 227 23.51 -5.70 2.35
N MET A 228 23.98 -5.95 1.13
CA MET A 228 23.22 -6.74 0.15
C MET A 228 22.90 -8.17 0.63
N PRO A 229 23.84 -8.96 1.17
CA PRO A 229 23.54 -10.29 1.73
C PRO A 229 22.60 -10.22 2.95
N VAL A 230 22.75 -9.20 3.80
CA VAL A 230 21.91 -9.01 4.98
C VAL A 230 20.48 -8.65 4.58
N ILE A 231 20.31 -7.76 3.60
CA ILE A 231 19.01 -7.44 3.00
C ILE A 231 18.37 -8.71 2.46
N LEU A 232 19.09 -9.50 1.66
CA LEU A 232 18.57 -10.74 1.10
C LEU A 232 18.14 -11.74 2.19
N LEU A 233 18.93 -11.88 3.26
CA LEU A 233 18.58 -12.70 4.42
C LEU A 233 17.26 -12.24 5.07
N PHE A 234 17.12 -10.93 5.32
CA PHE A 234 15.89 -10.37 5.88
C PHE A 234 14.71 -10.49 4.92
N CYS A 235 14.92 -10.40 3.60
CA CYS A 235 13.89 -10.64 2.61
C CYS A 235 13.40 -12.09 2.65
N ILE A 236 14.30 -13.08 2.76
CA ILE A 236 13.95 -14.50 2.89
C ILE A 236 13.16 -14.74 4.18
N VAL A 237 13.66 -14.22 5.31
CA VAL A 237 12.98 -14.37 6.62
C VAL A 237 11.61 -13.68 6.59
N GLY A 238 11.53 -12.48 6.02
CA GLY A 238 10.28 -11.72 5.89
C GLY A 238 9.26 -12.45 5.03
N ALA A 239 9.66 -12.93 3.85
CA ALA A 239 8.79 -13.68 2.96
C ALA A 239 8.29 -15.00 3.59
N TYR A 240 9.15 -15.67 4.36
CA TYR A 240 8.77 -16.87 5.11
C TYR A 240 7.82 -16.55 6.27
N ALA A 241 8.08 -15.49 7.04
CA ALA A 241 7.35 -15.17 8.26
C ALA A 241 5.88 -14.80 8.03
N VAL A 242 5.50 -14.34 6.84
CA VAL A 242 4.11 -13.96 6.52
C VAL A 242 3.17 -15.16 6.63
N ASN A 243 3.52 -16.28 5.98
CA ASN A 243 2.66 -17.47 5.90
C ASN A 243 3.32 -18.75 6.44
N ASN A 244 4.49 -18.61 7.08
CA ASN A 244 5.31 -19.73 7.57
C ASN A 244 5.53 -20.81 6.49
N SER A 245 5.79 -20.36 5.26
CA SER A 245 5.82 -21.22 4.07
C SER A 245 6.98 -20.88 3.15
N VAL A 246 7.60 -21.93 2.59
CA VAL A 246 8.66 -21.83 1.60
C VAL A 246 8.14 -21.26 0.27
N TYR A 247 6.84 -21.43 -0.02
CA TYR A 247 6.22 -20.87 -1.22
C TYR A 247 6.38 -19.35 -1.30
N GLY A 248 6.27 -18.64 -0.16
CA GLY A 248 6.52 -17.20 -0.11
C GLY A 248 7.94 -16.82 -0.55
N ILE A 249 8.94 -17.61 -0.18
CA ILE A 249 10.33 -17.40 -0.60
C ILE A 249 10.47 -17.62 -2.12
N VAL A 250 9.82 -18.65 -2.67
CA VAL A 250 9.84 -18.93 -4.12
C VAL A 250 9.20 -17.79 -4.89
N LEU A 251 8.03 -17.32 -4.46
CA LEU A 251 7.38 -16.14 -5.05
C LEU A 251 8.29 -14.92 -5.02
N MET A 252 8.88 -14.64 -3.86
CA MET A 252 9.81 -13.52 -3.69
C MET A 252 10.97 -13.58 -4.71
N LEU A 253 11.56 -14.76 -4.93
CA LEU A 253 12.64 -14.93 -5.91
C LEU A 253 12.15 -14.73 -7.35
N ILE A 254 11.00 -15.31 -7.73
CA ILE A 254 10.40 -15.16 -9.07
C ILE A 254 10.12 -13.68 -9.35
N PHE A 255 9.46 -12.99 -8.42
CA PHE A 255 9.17 -11.56 -8.54
C PHE A 255 10.44 -10.70 -8.47
N GLY A 256 11.50 -11.17 -7.81
CA GLY A 256 12.83 -10.55 -7.86
C GLY A 256 13.45 -10.53 -9.24
N VAL A 257 13.44 -11.68 -9.92
CA VAL A 257 13.91 -11.79 -11.30
C VAL A 257 13.02 -10.98 -12.24
N LEU A 258 11.69 -11.05 -12.07
CA LEU A 258 10.74 -10.26 -12.85
C LEU A 258 11.01 -8.75 -12.69
N GLY A 259 11.18 -8.27 -11.46
CA GLY A 259 11.46 -6.87 -11.17
C GLY A 259 12.76 -6.40 -11.80
N PHE A 260 13.82 -7.21 -11.72
CA PHE A 260 15.10 -6.96 -12.38
C PHE A 260 14.92 -6.78 -13.90
N LEU A 261 14.21 -7.71 -14.56
CA LEU A 261 13.93 -7.64 -15.99
C LEU A 261 13.07 -6.43 -16.36
N MET A 262 12.04 -6.10 -15.56
CA MET A 262 11.18 -4.95 -15.79
C MET A 262 12.00 -3.66 -15.82
N GLU A 263 12.85 -3.45 -14.83
CA GLU A 263 13.64 -2.23 -14.77
C GLU A 263 14.73 -2.16 -15.85
N GLU A 264 15.34 -3.28 -16.23
CA GLU A 264 16.32 -3.32 -17.33
C GLU A 264 15.70 -2.89 -18.67
N HIS A 265 14.42 -3.21 -18.88
CA HIS A 265 13.64 -2.76 -20.04
C HIS A 265 12.98 -1.38 -19.84
N GLY A 266 13.23 -0.70 -18.73
CA GLY A 266 12.63 0.59 -18.38
C GLY A 266 11.11 0.53 -18.17
N VAL A 267 10.59 -0.62 -17.77
CA VAL A 267 9.19 -0.82 -17.35
C VAL A 267 9.09 -0.44 -15.88
N PRO A 268 8.23 0.52 -15.51
CA PRO A 268 8.12 0.95 -14.12
C PRO A 268 7.52 -0.17 -13.25
N ILE A 269 8.10 -0.44 -12.08
CA ILE A 269 7.59 -1.48 -11.15
C ILE A 269 6.34 -1.01 -10.40
N ALA A 270 6.29 0.26 -10.00
CA ALA A 270 5.21 0.78 -9.16
C ALA A 270 3.77 0.51 -9.69
N PRO A 271 3.46 0.63 -11.00
CA PRO A 271 2.15 0.25 -11.53
C PRO A 271 1.81 -1.24 -11.40
N CYS A 272 2.79 -2.14 -11.49
CA CYS A 272 2.58 -3.58 -11.29
C CYS A 272 2.19 -3.86 -9.85
N VAL A 273 2.93 -3.30 -8.90
CA VAL A 273 2.64 -3.42 -7.46
C VAL A 273 1.24 -2.89 -7.14
N LEU A 274 0.87 -1.73 -7.72
CA LEU A 274 -0.49 -1.21 -7.62
C LEU A 274 -1.54 -2.17 -8.20
N GLY A 275 -1.26 -2.80 -9.34
CA GLY A 275 -2.14 -3.79 -9.95
C GLY A 275 -2.33 -5.04 -9.09
N ILE A 276 -1.26 -5.55 -8.48
CA ILE A 276 -1.31 -6.73 -7.59
C ILE A 276 -2.22 -6.45 -6.40
N VAL A 277 -2.07 -5.28 -5.77
CA VAL A 277 -2.84 -4.91 -4.58
C VAL A 277 -4.29 -4.56 -4.92
N LEU A 278 -4.47 -3.61 -5.84
CA LEU A 278 -5.79 -3.09 -6.17
C LEU A 278 -6.62 -4.10 -6.95
N GLY A 279 -6.01 -5.03 -7.68
CA GLY A 279 -6.71 -6.04 -8.46
C GLY A 279 -7.57 -6.95 -7.59
N LYS A 280 -6.95 -7.55 -6.55
CA LYS A 280 -7.66 -8.45 -5.62
C LYS A 280 -8.79 -7.73 -4.90
N MET A 281 -8.53 -6.53 -4.42
CA MET A 281 -9.52 -5.69 -3.77
C MET A 281 -10.69 -5.29 -4.67
N LEU A 282 -10.38 -4.88 -5.91
CA LEU A 282 -11.37 -4.50 -6.90
C LEU A 282 -12.28 -5.67 -7.21
N GLU A 283 -11.70 -6.85 -7.40
CA GLU A 283 -12.42 -8.08 -7.63
C GLU A 283 -13.32 -8.46 -6.45
N GLU A 284 -12.77 -8.52 -5.23
CA GLU A 284 -13.54 -8.85 -4.02
C GLU A 284 -14.71 -7.87 -3.79
N ALA A 285 -14.46 -6.57 -3.94
CA ALA A 285 -15.49 -5.54 -3.78
C ALA A 285 -16.55 -5.61 -4.89
N PHE A 286 -16.13 -5.85 -6.13
CA PHE A 286 -17.03 -6.01 -7.26
C PHE A 286 -17.93 -7.24 -7.08
N VAL A 287 -17.34 -8.40 -6.78
CA VAL A 287 -18.08 -9.66 -6.60
C VAL A 287 -19.02 -9.56 -5.41
N THR A 288 -18.55 -9.05 -4.26
CA THR A 288 -19.40 -8.83 -3.08
C THR A 288 -20.59 -7.91 -3.40
N SER A 289 -20.38 -6.87 -4.21
CA SER A 289 -21.46 -5.96 -4.62
C SER A 289 -22.42 -6.63 -5.59
N MET A 290 -21.92 -7.42 -6.54
CA MET A 290 -22.73 -8.17 -7.49
C MET A 290 -23.60 -9.23 -6.81
N ILE A 291 -23.08 -9.91 -5.79
CA ILE A 291 -23.86 -10.85 -4.98
C ILE A 291 -24.99 -10.12 -4.25
N LYS A 292 -24.69 -8.96 -3.65
CA LYS A 292 -25.72 -8.13 -2.98
C LYS A 292 -26.79 -7.58 -3.92
N ALA A 293 -26.45 -7.44 -5.19
CA ALA A 293 -27.34 -6.94 -6.24
C ALA A 293 -27.99 -8.08 -7.06
N ASP A 294 -27.91 -9.33 -6.61
CA ASP A 294 -28.45 -10.52 -7.31
C ASP A 294 -28.01 -10.61 -8.78
N GLY A 295 -26.77 -10.19 -9.08
CA GLY A 295 -26.21 -10.22 -10.43
C GLY A 295 -26.64 -9.06 -11.34
N HIS A 296 -27.47 -8.13 -10.85
CA HIS A 296 -27.91 -6.98 -11.63
C HIS A 296 -26.90 -5.83 -11.57
N LEU A 297 -26.26 -5.52 -12.71
CA LEU A 297 -25.34 -4.38 -12.84
C LEU A 297 -26.00 -3.02 -12.56
N LEU A 298 -27.33 -2.92 -12.67
CA LEU A 298 -28.07 -1.71 -12.31
C LEU A 298 -28.09 -1.46 -10.79
N GLY A 299 -27.86 -2.49 -9.96
CA GLY A 299 -27.81 -2.36 -8.50
C GLY A 299 -26.72 -1.40 -7.99
N PHE A 300 -25.67 -1.16 -8.78
CA PHE A 300 -24.66 -0.13 -8.48
C PHE A 300 -25.20 1.30 -8.54
N PHE A 301 -26.29 1.53 -9.28
CA PHE A 301 -26.90 2.85 -9.49
C PHE A 301 -28.25 3.02 -8.78
N GLU A 302 -28.76 1.98 -8.11
CA GLU A 302 -30.03 2.05 -7.38
C GLU A 302 -29.95 2.94 -6.13
N ARG A 303 -28.79 2.93 -5.46
CA ARG A 303 -28.57 3.78 -4.28
C ARG A 303 -28.04 5.15 -4.70
N PRO A 304 -28.62 6.27 -4.23
CA PRO A 304 -28.24 7.62 -4.68
C PRO A 304 -26.76 7.95 -4.42
N VAL A 305 -26.19 7.45 -3.32
CA VAL A 305 -24.75 7.61 -3.02
C VAL A 305 -23.88 6.78 -3.97
N ALA A 306 -24.28 5.53 -4.25
CA ALA A 306 -23.53 4.65 -5.14
C ALA A 306 -23.60 5.14 -6.60
N ALA A 307 -24.77 5.63 -7.04
CA ALA A 307 -24.95 6.27 -8.33
C ALA A 307 -24.06 7.52 -8.47
N GLY A 308 -24.01 8.38 -7.45
CA GLY A 308 -23.14 9.56 -7.43
C GLY A 308 -21.66 9.18 -7.57
N LEU A 309 -21.19 8.21 -6.78
CA LEU A 309 -19.82 7.70 -6.88
C LEU A 309 -19.53 7.05 -8.24
N GLY A 310 -20.47 6.26 -8.76
CA GLY A 310 -20.35 5.61 -10.07
C GLY A 310 -20.22 6.63 -11.21
N VAL A 311 -21.03 7.69 -11.20
CA VAL A 311 -20.93 8.79 -12.17
C VAL A 311 -19.59 9.51 -12.04
N VAL A 312 -19.13 9.83 -10.82
CA VAL A 312 -17.81 10.44 -10.61
C VAL A 312 -16.68 9.55 -11.12
N THR A 313 -16.72 8.24 -10.86
CA THR A 313 -15.74 7.29 -11.36
C THR A 313 -15.73 7.24 -12.89
N LEU A 314 -16.90 7.18 -13.53
CA LEU A 314 -17.02 7.23 -14.99
C LEU A 314 -16.45 8.54 -15.55
N LEU A 315 -16.75 9.68 -14.94
CA LEU A 315 -16.19 10.97 -15.34
C LEU A 315 -14.66 10.98 -15.18
N VAL A 316 -14.13 10.50 -14.07
CA VAL A 316 -12.67 10.45 -13.83
C VAL A 316 -11.96 9.51 -14.82
N MET A 317 -12.59 8.41 -15.23
CA MET A 317 -12.07 7.51 -16.26
C MET A 317 -12.15 8.12 -17.67
N LEU A 318 -13.27 8.78 -17.99
CA LEU A 318 -13.53 9.34 -19.32
C LEU A 318 -12.82 10.66 -19.57
N LEU A 319 -12.54 11.47 -18.55
CA LEU A 319 -11.83 12.75 -18.68
C LEU A 319 -10.42 12.61 -19.32
N PRO A 320 -9.53 11.70 -18.88
CA PRO A 320 -8.24 11.48 -19.53
C PRO A 320 -8.40 10.97 -20.96
N LEU A 321 -9.33 10.03 -21.21
CA LEU A 321 -9.60 9.49 -22.54
C LEU A 321 -10.11 10.58 -23.49
N TRP A 322 -11.01 11.44 -23.02
CA TRP A 322 -11.54 12.56 -23.78
C TRP A 322 -10.50 13.64 -24.04
N SER A 323 -9.64 13.93 -23.06
CA SER A 323 -8.53 14.87 -23.25
C SER A 323 -7.49 14.35 -24.26
N ALA A 324 -7.18 13.05 -24.22
CA ALA A 324 -6.28 12.40 -25.17
C ALA A 324 -6.89 12.34 -26.58
N TRP A 325 -8.20 12.08 -26.68
CA TRP A 325 -8.92 12.11 -27.94
C TRP A 325 -8.96 13.52 -28.54
N ARG A 326 -9.27 14.55 -27.74
CA ARG A 326 -9.21 15.96 -28.19
C ARG A 326 -7.80 16.41 -28.58
N ALA A 327 -6.77 15.94 -27.88
CA ALA A 327 -5.38 16.26 -28.22
C ALA A 327 -4.97 15.66 -29.58
N ARG A 328 -5.43 14.45 -29.91
CA ARG A 328 -5.25 13.84 -31.24
C ARG A 328 -6.03 14.56 -32.34
N VAL A 329 -7.24 15.04 -32.04
CA VAL A 329 -8.07 15.80 -33.00
C VAL A 329 -7.54 17.22 -33.25
N ARG A 330 -6.73 17.78 -32.33
CA ARG A 330 -6.12 19.12 -32.45
C ARG A 330 -4.72 19.16 -33.06
N GLN A 331 -4.13 18.02 -33.42
CA GLN A 331 -2.93 17.98 -34.26
C GLN A 331 -3.37 17.74 -35.71
N PRO A 332 -3.56 18.80 -36.53
CA PRO A 332 -3.55 18.60 -37.98
C PRO A 332 -2.13 18.16 -38.37
N ALA A 333 -2.07 17.28 -39.36
CA ALA A 333 -0.84 16.73 -39.94
C ALA A 333 0.14 17.82 -40.42
#